data_AF-A0A717X5L5-F1
#
_entry.id   AF-A0A717X5L5-F1
#
_cell.length_a   1.000
_cell.length_b   1.000
_cell.length_c   1.000
_cell.angle_alpha   90.00
_cell.angle_beta   90.00
_cell.angle_gamma   90.00
#
_symmetry.space_group_name_H-M   'P 1'
#
loop_
_entity.id
_entity.type
_entity.pdbx_description
1 polymer ?
#
loop_
_entity_poly.entity_id
_entity_poly.type
_entity_poly.pdbx_seq_one_letter_code
_entity_poly.pdbx_strand_id
1 'polypeptide(L)'
;MSQSEYASILKCTPWLAKFLTRRGLKQPDHRPLYEYHATSEEYDELKRLLRAIGVPDGYKSDKGYAACFTLFCSEWYRRDYEREYGWAWEPIYKTIGISASSSKMGKIIPKGLDGYWGRPVRFYDTERRNFLGSLFSEGGLPFRLLKESNSRFQSMFSLILNQYDQAKSSNISTFALVHAAVEKSSLPVVFKEDTSVELISRMAEQLVSLVQIYDLSNHTEPVKELERVHPKWRDSFPVPLDDDTGTSFLNGLLRTASTESKPRLQKNKTTLCQFLWSENHPEALQALISLPEELSFSIDIE
;
A
#
# COMPACT_ATOMS: atom_id res chain seq x y z
N MET A 1 -5.22 8.40 39.20
CA MET A 1 -5.43 7.42 38.13
C MET A 1 -6.36 6.35 38.66
N SER A 2 -7.49 6.10 37.98
CA SER A 2 -8.50 5.14 38.45
C SER A 2 -8.22 3.73 37.92
N GLN A 3 -8.69 2.67 38.61
CA GLN A 3 -8.58 1.28 38.13
C GLN A 3 -9.19 1.07 36.73
N SER A 4 -10.13 1.92 36.31
CA SER A 4 -10.76 1.90 34.98
C SER A 4 -9.79 2.25 33.84
N GLU A 5 -8.85 3.17 34.07
CA GLU A 5 -7.86 3.60 33.06
C GLU A 5 -6.83 2.49 32.80
N TYR A 6 -6.38 1.81 33.86
CA TYR A 6 -5.48 0.66 33.76
C TYR A 6 -6.08 -0.52 33.00
N ALA A 7 -7.36 -0.83 33.24
CA ALA A 7 -8.08 -1.89 32.54
C ALA A 7 -8.29 -1.61 31.04
N SER A 8 -8.25 -0.33 30.62
CA SER A 8 -8.45 0.07 29.22
C SER A 8 -7.17 -0.10 28.38
N ILE A 9 -6.00 0.23 28.95
CA ILE A 9 -4.70 0.09 28.26
C ILE A 9 -4.37 -1.38 27.95
N LEU A 10 -4.69 -2.28 28.89
CA LEU A 10 -4.53 -3.73 28.73
C LEU A 10 -5.37 -4.33 27.58
N LYS A 11 -6.29 -3.58 26.97
CA LYS A 11 -7.11 -4.06 25.84
C LYS A 11 -6.42 -3.96 24.49
N CYS A 12 -5.36 -3.15 24.35
CA CYS A 12 -4.61 -3.03 23.10
C CYS A 12 -3.86 -4.31 22.74
N THR A 13 -3.20 -4.95 23.71
CA THR A 13 -2.41 -6.17 23.48
C THR A 13 -3.29 -7.36 23.01
N PRO A 14 -4.43 -7.68 23.65
CA PRO A 14 -5.36 -8.69 23.15
C PRO A 14 -5.93 -8.35 21.77
N TRP A 15 -6.23 -7.07 21.50
CA TRP A 15 -6.72 -6.64 20.19
C TRP A 15 -5.67 -6.89 19.10
N LEU A 16 -4.40 -6.53 19.34
CA LEU A 16 -3.29 -6.80 18.42
C LEU A 16 -3.05 -8.28 18.20
N ALA A 17 -3.12 -9.10 19.26
CA ALA A 17 -2.99 -10.55 19.13
C ALA A 17 -4.10 -11.13 18.24
N LYS A 18 -5.35 -10.69 18.40
CA LYS A 18 -6.47 -11.07 17.52
C LYS A 18 -6.25 -10.59 16.08
N PHE A 19 -5.79 -9.35 15.91
CA PHE A 19 -5.49 -8.75 14.61
C PHE A 19 -4.44 -9.57 13.85
N LEU A 20 -3.32 -9.94 14.49
CA LEU A 20 -2.25 -10.75 13.90
C LEU A 20 -2.70 -12.20 13.65
N THR A 21 -3.41 -12.81 14.60
CA THR A 21 -3.87 -14.21 14.50
C THR A 21 -4.79 -14.41 13.30
N ARG A 22 -5.67 -13.44 13.01
CA ARG A 22 -6.52 -13.46 11.80
C ARG A 22 -5.74 -13.52 10.50
N ARG A 23 -4.49 -13.07 10.51
CA ARG A 23 -3.55 -13.07 9.38
C ARG A 23 -2.55 -14.24 9.44
N GLY A 24 -2.75 -15.19 10.35
CA GLY A 24 -1.84 -16.32 10.55
C GLY A 24 -0.52 -15.96 11.23
N LEU A 25 -0.41 -14.74 11.79
CA LEU A 25 0.82 -14.24 12.39
C LEU A 25 0.79 -14.37 13.92
N LYS A 26 1.91 -14.80 14.51
CA LYS A 26 2.12 -14.80 15.97
C LYS A 26 2.72 -13.49 16.48
N GLN A 27 3.46 -12.80 15.62
CA GLN A 27 4.12 -11.53 15.88
C GLN A 27 4.17 -10.71 14.59
N PRO A 28 4.38 -9.38 14.67
CA PRO A 28 4.67 -8.57 13.49
C PRO A 28 5.86 -9.12 12.71
N ASP A 29 5.81 -9.05 11.39
CA ASP A 29 6.82 -9.57 10.48
C ASP A 29 7.52 -8.45 9.68
N HIS A 30 7.48 -7.24 10.21
CA HIS A 30 8.17 -6.07 9.66
C HIS A 30 7.65 -5.56 8.31
N ARG A 31 6.59 -6.17 7.75
CA ARG A 31 5.93 -5.62 6.55
C ARG A 31 5.35 -4.22 6.83
N PRO A 32 5.25 -3.35 5.82
CA PRO A 32 4.57 -2.07 5.96
C PRO A 32 3.15 -2.21 6.54
N LEU A 33 2.69 -1.24 7.34
CA LEU A 33 1.40 -1.38 8.04
C LEU A 33 0.19 -1.56 7.12
N TYR A 34 0.19 -0.93 5.94
CA TYR A 34 -0.88 -1.09 4.95
C TYR A 34 -0.99 -2.52 4.41
N GLU A 35 0.09 -3.30 4.40
CA GLU A 35 0.10 -4.69 3.92
C GLU A 35 -0.51 -5.67 4.92
N TYR A 36 -0.81 -5.23 6.15
CA TYR A 36 -1.66 -6.01 7.02
C TYR A 36 -3.13 -5.97 6.57
N HIS A 37 -3.53 -5.12 5.61
CA HIS A 37 -4.91 -5.09 5.09
C HIS A 37 -5.95 -5.03 6.23
N ALA A 38 -5.85 -4.03 7.10
CA ALA A 38 -6.81 -3.86 8.19
C ALA A 38 -8.23 -3.66 7.62
N THR A 39 -9.18 -4.45 8.10
CA THR A 39 -10.58 -4.38 7.66
C THR A 39 -11.27 -3.12 8.19
N SER A 40 -12.38 -2.71 7.57
CA SER A 40 -13.18 -1.57 8.02
C SER A 40 -13.68 -1.77 9.46
N GLU A 41 -14.07 -3.00 9.82
CA GLU A 41 -14.51 -3.36 11.16
C GLU A 41 -13.35 -3.25 12.17
N GLU A 42 -12.16 -3.72 11.82
CA GLU A 42 -10.97 -3.59 12.67
C GLU A 42 -10.58 -2.12 12.86
N TYR A 43 -10.68 -1.31 11.81
CA TYR A 43 -10.44 0.12 11.90
C TYR A 43 -11.42 0.82 12.86
N ASP A 44 -12.71 0.48 12.79
CA ASP A 44 -13.74 1.03 13.68
C ASP A 44 -13.63 0.52 15.13
N GLU A 45 -13.24 -0.75 15.33
CA GLU A 45 -12.87 -1.28 16.64
C GLU A 45 -11.68 -0.50 17.23
N LEU A 46 -10.63 -0.28 16.43
CA LEU A 46 -9.41 0.41 16.85
C LEU A 46 -9.68 1.88 17.22
N LYS A 47 -10.50 2.59 16.44
CA LYS A 47 -10.95 3.95 16.75
C LYS A 47 -11.65 4.02 18.10
N ARG A 48 -12.61 3.13 18.35
CA ARG A 48 -13.35 3.07 19.62
C ARG A 48 -12.43 2.75 20.79
N LEU A 49 -11.50 1.81 20.61
CA LEU A 49 -10.52 1.43 21.62
C LEU A 49 -9.63 2.61 22.02
N LEU A 50 -9.02 3.30 21.05
CA LEU A 50 -8.14 4.43 21.32
C LEU A 50 -8.89 5.62 21.93
N ARG A 51 -10.11 5.91 21.46
CA ARG A 51 -10.97 6.94 22.05
C ARG A 51 -11.31 6.65 23.51
N ALA A 52 -11.58 5.39 23.85
CA ALA A 52 -11.91 4.98 25.22
C ALA A 52 -10.70 5.02 26.17
N ILE A 53 -9.48 4.86 25.64
CA ILE A 53 -8.24 4.95 26.43
C ILE A 53 -7.80 6.41 26.61
N GLY A 54 -7.99 7.25 25.59
CA GLY A 54 -7.44 8.60 25.56
C GLY A 54 -5.91 8.60 25.47
N VAL A 55 -5.27 9.69 25.89
CA VAL A 55 -3.80 9.77 25.95
C VAL A 55 -3.34 9.21 27.30
N PRO A 56 -2.57 8.10 27.34
CA PRO A 56 -2.19 7.50 28.62
C PRO A 56 -1.26 8.41 29.42
N ASP A 57 -1.52 8.69 30.70
CA ASP A 57 -0.63 9.42 31.60
C ASP A 57 0.27 8.48 32.42
N GLY A 58 1.55 8.84 32.60
CA GLY A 58 2.47 8.06 33.44
C GLY A 58 3.04 6.78 32.82
N TYR A 59 3.89 6.09 33.60
CA TYR A 59 5.06 5.34 33.14
C TYR A 59 4.81 4.19 32.16
N LYS A 60 5.55 4.28 31.05
CA LYS A 60 5.63 3.37 29.90
C LYS A 60 4.34 3.35 29.07
N SER A 61 4.26 4.31 28.13
CA SER A 61 3.61 4.15 26.81
C SER A 61 3.49 2.67 26.50
N ASP A 62 2.32 2.04 26.68
CA ASP A 62 2.24 0.59 26.51
C ASP A 62 2.65 0.29 25.07
N LYS A 63 3.53 -0.69 24.88
CA LYS A 63 3.95 -1.11 23.55
C LYS A 63 2.72 -1.49 22.71
N GLY A 64 1.71 -2.09 23.34
CA GLY A 64 0.42 -2.38 22.71
C GLY A 64 -0.34 -1.11 22.33
N TYR A 65 -0.46 -0.11 23.24
CA TYR A 65 -1.09 1.17 22.90
C TYR A 65 -0.36 1.87 21.76
N ALA A 66 0.96 1.95 21.82
CA ALA A 66 1.77 2.60 20.81
C ALA A 66 1.59 1.93 19.44
N ALA A 67 1.58 0.60 19.40
CA ALA A 67 1.34 -0.17 18.17
C ALA A 67 -0.06 0.05 17.60
N CYS A 68 -1.10 0.01 18.45
CA CYS A 68 -2.47 0.33 18.07
C CYS A 68 -2.58 1.76 17.53
N PHE A 69 -1.95 2.73 18.20
CA PHE A 69 -2.00 4.12 17.81
C PHE A 69 -1.31 4.36 16.46
N THR A 70 -0.13 3.77 16.23
CA THR A 70 0.56 3.93 14.94
C THR A 70 -0.21 3.25 13.81
N LEU A 71 -0.76 2.06 14.03
CA LEU A 71 -1.62 1.38 13.05
C LEU A 71 -2.87 2.22 12.74
N PHE A 72 -3.51 2.80 13.76
CA PHE A 72 -4.64 3.69 13.58
C PHE A 72 -4.30 4.92 12.75
N CYS A 73 -3.20 5.60 13.04
CA CYS A 73 -2.80 6.79 12.29
C CYS A 73 -2.50 6.46 10.83
N SER A 74 -1.84 5.33 10.56
CA SER A 74 -1.59 4.84 9.20
C SER A 74 -2.89 4.52 8.47
N GLU A 75 -3.82 3.81 9.12
CA GLU A 75 -5.14 3.54 8.56
C GLU A 75 -6.00 4.80 8.38
N TRP A 76 -5.86 5.79 9.25
CA TRP A 76 -6.51 7.09 9.08
C TRP A 76 -6.00 7.81 7.84
N TYR A 77 -4.68 7.79 7.59
CA TYR A 77 -4.14 8.34 6.36
C TYR A 77 -4.66 7.63 5.11
N ARG A 78 -4.84 6.31 5.20
CA ARG A 78 -5.40 5.52 4.10
C ARG A 78 -6.88 5.83 3.85
N ARG A 79 -7.69 5.85 4.91
CA ARG A 79 -9.16 5.80 4.83
C ARG A 79 -9.84 7.17 4.93
N ASP A 80 -9.27 8.09 5.71
CA ASP A 80 -9.93 9.32 6.13
C ASP A 80 -9.21 10.59 5.67
N TYR A 81 -7.99 10.52 5.16
CA TYR A 81 -7.24 11.70 4.73
C TYR A 81 -7.84 12.38 3.50
N GLU A 82 -8.04 13.69 3.62
CA GLU A 82 -8.51 14.60 2.57
C GLU A 82 -7.56 15.78 2.45
N ARG A 83 -7.57 16.45 1.28
CA ARG A 83 -6.64 17.54 0.97
C ARG A 83 -6.70 18.68 1.98
N GLU A 84 -7.90 18.99 2.48
CA GLU A 84 -8.15 20.07 3.43
C GLU A 84 -7.45 19.89 4.78
N TYR A 85 -7.10 18.65 5.15
CA TYR A 85 -6.45 18.34 6.42
C TYR A 85 -4.96 18.70 6.45
N GLY A 86 -4.34 18.93 5.29
CA GLY A 86 -2.93 19.33 5.21
C GLY A 86 -1.99 18.33 5.89
N TRP A 87 -0.90 18.81 6.48
CA TRP A 87 0.09 17.99 7.19
C TRP A 87 0.02 18.26 8.70
N ALA A 88 -1.08 17.83 9.33
CA ALA A 88 -1.40 18.19 10.71
C ALA A 88 -1.84 17.00 11.56
N TRP A 89 -1.63 17.11 12.87
CA TRP A 89 -2.07 16.12 13.86
C TRP A 89 -3.54 16.32 14.27
N GLU A 90 -4.02 17.56 14.28
CA GLU A 90 -5.39 17.93 14.68
C GLU A 90 -6.49 17.05 14.06
N PRO A 91 -6.50 16.74 12.76
CA PRO A 91 -7.52 15.87 12.15
C PRO A 91 -7.52 14.44 12.71
N ILE A 92 -6.34 13.87 12.93
CA ILE A 92 -6.17 12.54 13.54
C ILE A 92 -6.68 12.56 14.98
N TYR A 93 -6.27 13.57 15.74
CA TYR A 93 -6.64 13.78 17.14
C TYR A 93 -8.15 13.94 17.31
N LYS A 94 -8.79 14.75 16.47
CA LYS A 94 -10.23 14.97 16.45
C LYS A 94 -11.01 13.66 16.22
N THR A 95 -10.49 12.77 15.37
CA THR A 95 -11.15 11.50 15.04
C THR A 95 -11.32 10.59 16.26
N ILE A 96 -10.34 10.56 17.16
CA ILE A 96 -10.38 9.75 18.39
C ILE A 96 -10.59 10.58 19.66
N GLY A 97 -10.86 11.89 19.53
CA GLY A 97 -11.17 12.77 20.66
C GLY A 97 -10.02 12.97 21.64
N ILE A 98 -8.78 13.00 21.15
CA ILE A 98 -7.59 13.23 21.98
C ILE A 98 -6.93 14.58 21.69
N SER A 99 -6.01 15.00 22.55
CA SER A 99 -5.02 16.04 22.24
C SER A 99 -3.72 15.69 22.94
N ALA A 100 -2.60 15.77 22.24
CA ALA A 100 -1.31 15.35 22.76
C ALA A 100 -0.18 16.26 22.27
N SER A 101 0.81 16.48 23.15
CA SER A 101 1.99 17.27 22.82
C SER A 101 2.96 16.52 21.91
N SER A 102 3.78 17.26 21.16
CA SER A 102 4.83 16.72 20.29
C SER A 102 5.83 15.84 21.06
N SER A 103 6.11 16.18 22.34
CA SER A 103 6.97 15.37 23.22
C SER A 103 6.35 13.99 23.50
N LYS A 104 5.03 13.92 23.69
CA LYS A 104 4.31 12.66 23.90
C LYS A 104 4.34 11.81 22.63
N MET A 105 4.06 12.42 21.48
CA MET A 105 4.16 11.74 20.18
C MET A 105 5.56 11.23 19.89
N GLY A 106 6.59 11.99 20.28
CA GLY A 106 7.99 11.57 20.18
C GLY A 106 8.35 10.32 20.98
N LYS A 107 7.52 9.92 21.94
CA LYS A 107 7.65 8.67 22.71
C LYS A 107 6.74 7.55 22.21
N ILE A 108 5.53 7.89 21.75
CA ILE A 108 4.53 6.91 21.28
C ILE A 108 4.95 6.35 19.92
N ILE A 109 5.29 7.21 18.96
CA ILE A 109 5.44 6.82 17.56
C ILE A 109 6.64 5.89 17.35
N PRO A 110 7.85 6.19 17.85
CA PRO A 110 8.97 5.24 17.74
C PRO A 110 8.68 3.92 18.45
N LYS A 111 7.95 3.96 19.58
CA LYS A 111 7.62 2.74 20.32
C LYS A 111 6.64 1.83 19.58
N GLY A 112 5.72 2.41 18.80
CA GLY A 112 4.81 1.67 17.95
C GLY A 112 5.51 1.17 16.70
N LEU A 113 6.08 2.07 15.90
CA LEU A 113 6.73 1.75 14.63
C LEU A 113 7.96 0.87 14.82
N ASP A 114 9.04 1.41 15.35
CA ASP A 114 10.31 0.69 15.51
C ASP A 114 10.18 -0.38 16.61
N GLY A 115 9.59 -0.01 17.75
CA GLY A 115 9.51 -0.92 18.90
C GLY A 115 8.65 -2.17 18.66
N TYR A 116 7.45 -2.05 18.07
CA TYR A 116 6.51 -3.17 17.92
C TYR A 116 6.44 -3.71 16.50
N TRP A 117 6.18 -2.85 15.53
CA TRP A 117 6.05 -3.25 14.13
C TRP A 117 7.41 -3.49 13.46
N GLY A 118 8.50 -3.01 14.06
CA GLY A 118 9.84 -3.02 13.50
C GLY A 118 9.93 -2.26 12.17
N ARG A 119 9.29 -1.09 12.14
CA ARG A 119 9.25 -0.16 11.00
C ARG A 119 10.08 1.09 11.32
N PRO A 120 10.87 1.60 10.36
CA PRO A 120 11.74 2.74 10.61
C PRO A 120 10.94 4.04 10.81
N VAL A 121 11.44 4.90 11.69
CA VAL A 121 10.98 6.30 11.75
C VAL A 121 11.77 7.11 10.74
N ARG A 122 11.07 7.80 9.84
CA ARG A 122 11.65 8.64 8.80
C ARG A 122 12.16 9.96 9.37
N PHE A 123 13.10 10.55 8.66
CA PHE A 123 13.68 11.85 8.97
C PHE A 123 13.49 12.77 7.77
N TYR A 124 13.30 14.06 8.03
CA TYR A 124 13.47 15.09 7.02
C TYR A 124 14.96 15.24 6.69
N ASP A 125 15.29 15.91 5.59
CA ASP A 125 16.68 16.29 5.24
C ASP A 125 17.38 17.10 6.35
N THR A 126 16.59 17.75 7.20
CA THR A 126 17.06 18.49 8.39
C THR A 126 17.36 17.61 9.60
N GLU A 127 17.41 16.29 9.44
CA GLU A 127 17.60 15.27 10.49
C GLU A 127 16.52 15.28 11.60
N ARG A 128 15.44 16.03 11.40
CA ARG A 128 14.28 16.01 12.29
C ARG A 128 13.41 14.80 12.00
N ARG A 129 12.92 14.12 13.03
CA ARG A 129 12.00 12.99 12.87
C ARG A 129 10.71 13.44 12.18
N ASN A 130 10.42 12.84 11.03
CA ASN A 130 9.22 13.04 10.25
C ASN A 130 8.15 12.03 10.66
N PHE A 131 7.51 12.28 11.81
CA PHE A 131 6.53 11.34 12.36
C PHE A 131 5.28 11.18 11.51
N LEU A 132 4.71 12.29 11.02
CA LEU A 132 3.54 12.26 10.14
C LEU A 132 3.89 11.53 8.84
N GLY A 133 5.06 11.81 8.24
CA GLY A 133 5.53 11.12 7.05
C GLY A 133 5.81 9.64 7.27
N SER A 134 6.29 9.26 8.45
CA SER A 134 6.45 7.86 8.82
C SER A 134 5.09 7.16 8.81
N LEU A 135 4.11 7.68 9.54
CA LEU A 135 2.77 7.07 9.64
C LEU A 135 2.01 7.10 8.32
N PHE A 136 2.15 8.18 7.56
CA PHE A 136 1.63 8.32 6.22
C PHE A 136 2.18 7.21 5.31
N SER A 137 3.50 7.02 5.28
CA SER A 137 4.14 5.99 4.45
C SER A 137 3.72 4.56 4.82
N GLU A 138 3.41 4.35 6.09
CA GLU A 138 2.92 3.08 6.59
C GLU A 138 1.40 2.90 6.34
N GLY A 139 0.66 3.97 6.04
CA GLY A 139 -0.76 3.93 5.65
C GLY A 139 -1.01 3.61 4.18
N GLY A 140 0.02 3.71 3.35
CA GLY A 140 -0.11 3.56 1.90
C GLY A 140 -0.76 4.77 1.23
N LEU A 141 -1.47 4.58 0.11
CA LEU A 141 -2.05 5.70 -0.64
C LEU A 141 -3.40 6.17 -0.03
N PRO A 142 -3.60 7.49 0.17
CA PRO A 142 -4.87 8.03 0.65
C PRO A 142 -6.03 7.80 -0.31
N PHE A 143 -6.94 6.91 0.04
CA PHE A 143 -7.99 6.44 -0.84
C PHE A 143 -8.98 7.53 -1.26
N ARG A 144 -9.42 8.37 -0.33
CA ARG A 144 -10.34 9.48 -0.65
C ARG A 144 -9.71 10.45 -1.64
N LEU A 145 -8.42 10.74 -1.45
CA LEU A 145 -7.68 11.61 -2.36
C LEU A 145 -7.49 10.97 -3.74
N LEU A 146 -7.30 9.65 -3.82
CA LEU A 146 -7.32 8.91 -5.10
C LEU A 146 -8.67 9.05 -5.81
N LYS A 147 -9.79 8.98 -5.08
CA LYS A 147 -11.13 9.14 -5.63
C LYS A 147 -11.36 10.55 -6.19
N GLU A 148 -11.02 11.58 -5.43
CA GLU A 148 -11.14 12.98 -5.86
C GLU A 148 -10.24 13.30 -7.06
N SER A 149 -9.04 12.73 -7.07
CA SER A 149 -8.06 12.93 -8.13
C SER A 149 -8.13 11.87 -9.22
N ASN A 150 -9.18 11.04 -9.25
CA ASN A 150 -9.25 9.82 -10.05
C ASN A 150 -8.83 10.03 -11.51
N SER A 151 -9.31 11.08 -12.18
CA SER A 151 -8.91 11.38 -13.56
C SER A 151 -7.41 11.70 -13.70
N ARG A 152 -6.82 12.44 -12.75
CA ARG A 152 -5.40 12.81 -12.74
C ARG A 152 -4.51 11.63 -12.40
N PHE A 153 -4.94 10.84 -11.41
CA PHE A 153 -4.22 9.64 -10.99
C PHE A 153 -4.27 8.56 -12.08
N GLN A 154 -5.43 8.35 -12.71
CA GLN A 154 -5.54 7.51 -13.91
C GLN A 154 -4.66 8.02 -15.05
N SER A 155 -4.65 9.33 -15.33
CA SER A 155 -3.78 9.90 -16.38
C SER A 155 -2.29 9.69 -16.08
N MET A 156 -1.90 9.82 -14.80
CA MET A 156 -0.53 9.56 -14.34
C MET A 156 -0.15 8.08 -14.51
N PHE A 157 -1.06 7.15 -14.17
CA PHE A 157 -0.87 5.73 -14.44
C PHE A 157 -0.85 5.43 -15.94
N SER A 158 -1.69 6.05 -16.77
CA SER A 158 -1.61 5.89 -18.23
C SER A 158 -0.23 6.30 -18.74
N LEU A 159 0.31 7.41 -18.25
CA LEU A 159 1.65 7.88 -18.62
C LEU A 159 2.76 6.91 -18.19
N ILE A 160 2.71 6.40 -16.96
CA ILE A 160 3.67 5.40 -16.47
C ILE A 160 3.56 4.12 -17.28
N LEU A 161 2.35 3.60 -17.42
CA LEU A 161 2.09 2.32 -18.07
C LEU A 161 2.50 2.40 -19.54
N ASN A 162 2.21 3.48 -20.26
CA ASN A 162 2.66 3.67 -21.65
C ASN A 162 4.20 3.60 -21.79
N GLN A 163 4.95 4.24 -20.88
CA GLN A 163 6.41 4.31 -20.92
C GLN A 163 7.12 3.12 -20.26
N TYR A 164 6.38 2.22 -19.61
CA TYR A 164 6.93 1.18 -18.72
C TYR A 164 7.97 0.29 -19.43
N ASP A 165 7.66 -0.25 -20.61
CA ASP A 165 8.58 -1.16 -21.32
C ASP A 165 9.78 -0.45 -21.90
N GLN A 166 9.58 0.78 -22.40
CA GLN A 166 10.68 1.60 -22.91
C GLN A 166 11.66 1.92 -21.78
N ALA A 167 11.14 2.24 -20.60
CA ALA A 167 11.94 2.45 -19.40
C ALA A 167 12.71 1.18 -19.02
N LYS A 168 12.05 0.01 -18.94
CA LYS A 168 12.72 -1.27 -18.64
C LYS A 168 13.80 -1.63 -19.67
N SER A 169 13.51 -1.45 -20.96
CA SER A 169 14.46 -1.71 -22.05
C SER A 169 15.66 -0.77 -22.02
N SER A 170 15.47 0.43 -21.48
CA SER A 170 16.52 1.45 -21.28
C SER A 170 17.18 1.35 -19.90
N ASN A 171 16.92 0.28 -19.14
CA ASN A 171 17.41 0.06 -17.78
C ASN A 171 17.06 1.18 -16.79
N ILE A 172 15.94 1.89 -17.03
CA ILE A 172 15.36 2.87 -16.12
C ILE A 172 14.49 2.13 -15.11
N SER A 173 14.71 2.39 -13.82
CA SER A 173 13.91 1.77 -12.75
C SER A 173 12.47 2.28 -12.79
N THR A 174 11.53 1.44 -12.34
CA THR A 174 10.12 1.84 -12.21
C THR A 174 10.01 3.06 -11.30
N PHE A 175 10.77 3.09 -10.20
CA PHE A 175 10.84 4.23 -9.30
C PHE A 175 11.18 5.54 -10.04
N ALA A 176 12.23 5.55 -10.85
CA ALA A 176 12.63 6.75 -11.59
C ALA A 176 11.56 7.19 -12.60
N LEU A 177 10.90 6.24 -13.27
CA LEU A 177 9.79 6.52 -14.18
C LEU A 177 8.60 7.14 -13.44
N VAL A 178 8.19 6.54 -12.32
CA VAL A 178 7.08 7.04 -11.50
C VAL A 178 7.41 8.40 -10.92
N HIS A 179 8.62 8.59 -10.39
CA HIS A 179 9.06 9.86 -9.85
C HIS A 179 8.93 10.98 -10.91
N ALA A 180 9.40 10.73 -12.14
CA ALA A 180 9.27 11.69 -13.23
C ALA A 180 7.81 11.96 -13.64
N ALA A 181 6.95 10.94 -13.62
CA ALA A 181 5.52 11.09 -13.93
C ALA A 181 4.76 11.87 -12.85
N VAL A 182 5.05 11.60 -11.58
CA VAL A 182 4.47 12.27 -10.41
C VAL A 182 4.92 13.73 -10.35
N GLU A 183 6.19 14.03 -10.65
CA GLU A 183 6.68 15.42 -10.68
C GLU A 183 5.96 16.28 -11.73
N LYS A 184 5.69 15.70 -12.90
CA LYS A 184 4.94 16.34 -13.99
C LYS A 184 3.43 16.40 -13.75
N SER A 185 2.94 15.71 -12.72
CA SER A 185 1.51 15.64 -12.41
C SER A 185 1.05 16.83 -11.56
N SER A 186 -0.25 17.14 -11.63
CA SER A 186 -0.92 18.08 -10.72
C SER A 186 -1.47 17.38 -9.48
N LEU A 187 -0.82 16.30 -9.04
CA LEU A 187 -1.17 15.59 -7.83
C LEU A 187 -0.75 16.38 -6.59
N PRO A 188 -1.49 16.23 -5.47
CA PRO A 188 -1.08 16.78 -4.18
C PRO A 188 0.35 16.37 -3.80
N VAL A 189 1.06 17.26 -3.11
CA VAL A 189 2.48 17.08 -2.68
C VAL A 189 2.71 15.74 -2.00
N VAL A 190 1.72 15.25 -1.26
CA VAL A 190 1.79 13.96 -0.56
C VAL A 190 2.09 12.76 -1.47
N PHE A 191 1.71 12.82 -2.75
CA PHE A 191 2.05 11.76 -3.72
C PHE A 191 3.47 11.86 -4.27
N LYS A 192 4.14 13.00 -4.08
CA LYS A 192 5.51 13.26 -4.53
C LYS A 192 6.57 12.74 -3.57
N GLU A 193 6.20 12.48 -2.32
CA GLU A 193 7.09 11.86 -1.35
C GLU A 193 7.58 10.50 -1.86
N ASP A 194 8.87 10.18 -1.64
CA ASP A 194 9.51 8.93 -2.10
C ASP A 194 8.70 7.68 -1.76
N THR A 195 8.00 7.70 -0.64
CA THR A 195 7.14 6.61 -0.15
C THR A 195 5.92 6.37 -1.01
N SER A 196 5.26 7.45 -1.42
CA SER A 196 4.16 7.40 -2.37
C SER A 196 4.68 6.96 -3.73
N VAL A 197 5.83 7.46 -4.15
CA VAL A 197 6.48 7.06 -5.42
C VAL A 197 6.79 5.55 -5.41
N GLU A 198 7.34 5.02 -4.33
CA GLU A 198 7.64 3.60 -4.15
C GLU A 198 6.36 2.75 -4.22
N LEU A 199 5.30 3.16 -3.52
CA LEU A 199 4.02 2.46 -3.55
C LEU A 199 3.35 2.50 -4.93
N ILE A 200 3.34 3.67 -5.58
CA ILE A 200 2.85 3.83 -6.96
C ILE A 200 3.68 2.96 -7.93
N SER A 201 4.99 2.83 -7.71
CA SER A 201 5.87 1.96 -8.50
C SER A 201 5.48 0.49 -8.37
N ARG A 202 5.30 0.01 -7.13
CA ARG A 202 4.83 -1.36 -6.86
C ARG A 202 3.46 -1.62 -7.45
N MET A 203 2.56 -0.63 -7.39
CA MET A 203 1.25 -0.72 -8.04
C MET A 203 1.37 -0.83 -9.56
N ALA A 204 2.22 -0.02 -10.20
CA ALA A 204 2.43 -0.08 -11.64
C ALA A 204 2.99 -1.45 -12.06
N GLU A 205 3.96 -1.97 -11.32
CA GLU A 205 4.52 -3.33 -11.51
C GLU A 205 3.45 -4.41 -11.38
N GLN A 206 2.64 -4.35 -10.32
CA GLN A 206 1.59 -5.33 -10.10
C GLN A 206 0.49 -5.26 -11.16
N LEU A 207 0.11 -4.07 -11.61
CA LEU A 207 -0.87 -3.90 -12.70
C LEU A 207 -0.36 -4.53 -14.01
N VAL A 208 0.91 -4.30 -14.37
CA VAL A 208 1.52 -4.90 -15.55
C VAL A 208 1.56 -6.42 -15.42
N SER A 209 2.00 -6.93 -14.26
CA SER A 209 2.06 -8.37 -13.98
C SER A 209 0.68 -9.04 -14.08
N LEU A 210 -0.36 -8.46 -13.47
CA LEU A 210 -1.72 -8.99 -13.52
C LEU A 210 -2.28 -9.02 -14.94
N VAL A 211 -2.06 -7.96 -15.73
CA VAL A 211 -2.51 -7.91 -17.14
C VAL A 211 -1.81 -8.98 -17.97
N GLN A 212 -0.53 -9.23 -17.74
CA GLN A 212 0.26 -10.21 -18.49
C GLN A 212 -0.07 -11.66 -18.11
N ILE A 213 -0.16 -11.97 -16.81
CA ILE A 213 -0.42 -13.34 -16.33
C ILE A 213 -1.82 -13.81 -16.69
N TYR A 214 -2.81 -12.92 -16.57
CA TYR A 214 -4.23 -13.28 -16.69
C TYR A 214 -4.86 -12.82 -18.01
N ASP A 215 -4.04 -12.37 -18.97
CA ASP A 215 -4.47 -11.83 -20.27
C ASP A 215 -5.72 -10.93 -20.20
N LEU A 216 -5.67 -9.92 -19.32
CA LEU A 216 -6.82 -9.06 -19.04
C LEU A 216 -7.20 -8.13 -20.21
N SER A 217 -6.42 -8.16 -21.29
CA SER A 217 -6.48 -7.25 -22.44
C SER A 217 -7.81 -7.26 -23.18
N ASN A 218 -8.51 -8.38 -23.14
CA ASN A 218 -9.78 -8.60 -23.84
C ASN A 218 -11.01 -8.47 -22.94
N HIS A 219 -10.83 -8.17 -21.66
CA HIS A 219 -11.92 -8.14 -20.69
C HIS A 219 -12.43 -6.72 -20.43
N THR A 220 -13.75 -6.54 -20.55
CA THR A 220 -14.41 -5.27 -20.20
C THR A 220 -14.43 -5.04 -18.70
N GLU A 221 -14.44 -6.08 -17.86
CA GLU A 221 -14.39 -5.97 -16.39
C GLU A 221 -13.22 -6.79 -15.83
N PRO A 222 -11.96 -6.28 -15.94
CA PRO A 222 -10.76 -7.02 -15.54
C PRO A 222 -10.78 -7.51 -14.09
N VAL A 223 -11.37 -6.76 -13.17
CA VAL A 223 -11.45 -7.16 -11.75
C VAL A 223 -12.35 -8.37 -11.55
N LYS A 224 -13.50 -8.44 -12.24
CA LYS A 224 -14.40 -9.61 -12.15
C LYS A 224 -13.73 -10.87 -12.70
N GLU A 225 -12.96 -10.70 -13.78
CA GLU A 225 -12.19 -11.81 -14.33
C GLU A 225 -11.11 -12.27 -13.34
N LEU A 226 -10.35 -11.34 -12.75
CA LEU A 226 -9.37 -11.66 -11.70
C LEU A 226 -9.99 -12.35 -10.48
N GLU A 227 -11.16 -11.92 -10.03
CA GLU A 227 -11.90 -12.58 -8.95
C GLU A 227 -12.28 -14.03 -9.30
N ARG A 228 -12.58 -14.29 -10.58
CA ARG A 228 -12.92 -15.63 -11.08
C ARG A 228 -11.71 -16.56 -11.16
N VAL A 229 -10.59 -16.06 -11.72
CA VAL A 229 -9.39 -16.89 -11.98
C VAL A 229 -8.41 -16.93 -10.81
N HIS A 230 -8.39 -15.88 -9.99
CA HIS A 230 -7.50 -15.76 -8.83
C HIS A 230 -8.23 -15.05 -7.67
N PRO A 231 -9.16 -15.71 -6.95
CA PRO A 231 -10.02 -15.07 -5.95
C PRO A 231 -9.29 -14.31 -4.83
N LYS A 232 -8.02 -14.63 -4.57
CA LYS A 232 -7.17 -14.00 -3.55
C LYS A 232 -6.17 -12.98 -4.12
N TRP A 233 -6.33 -12.55 -5.36
CA TRP A 233 -5.38 -11.62 -6.01
C TRP A 233 -5.20 -10.31 -5.25
N ARG A 234 -6.25 -9.84 -4.56
CA ARG A 234 -6.22 -8.61 -3.75
C ARG A 234 -5.26 -8.69 -2.56
N ASP A 235 -5.01 -9.89 -2.02
CA ASP A 235 -4.07 -10.07 -0.90
C ASP A 235 -2.64 -9.67 -1.31
N SER A 236 -2.32 -9.84 -2.60
CA SER A 236 -1.04 -9.49 -3.21
C SER A 236 -0.97 -8.06 -3.76
N PHE A 237 -2.10 -7.34 -3.81
CA PHE A 237 -2.13 -5.99 -4.39
C PHE A 237 -1.64 -4.95 -3.35
N PRO A 238 -0.76 -4.00 -3.71
CA PRO A 238 -0.13 -3.10 -2.73
C PRO A 238 -1.07 -2.17 -1.95
N VAL A 239 -2.34 -2.04 -2.37
CA VAL A 239 -3.32 -1.17 -1.71
C VAL A 239 -4.62 -1.96 -1.46
N PRO A 240 -5.11 -2.04 -0.21
CA PRO A 240 -6.41 -2.61 0.08
C PRO A 240 -7.50 -1.69 -0.51
N LEU A 241 -8.21 -2.20 -1.50
CA LEU A 241 -9.30 -1.52 -2.21
C LEU A 241 -10.57 -2.36 -2.05
N ASP A 242 -11.04 -2.40 -0.81
CA ASP A 242 -12.06 -3.28 -0.25
C ASP A 242 -13.51 -2.80 -0.49
N ASP A 243 -13.72 -1.64 -1.11
CA ASP A 243 -15.05 -1.10 -1.42
C ASP A 243 -15.37 -1.03 -2.93
N ASP A 244 -16.65 -0.79 -3.26
CA ASP A 244 -17.12 -0.65 -4.65
C ASP A 244 -16.39 0.45 -5.42
N THR A 245 -15.97 1.50 -4.71
CA THR A 245 -15.22 2.60 -5.30
C THR A 245 -13.81 2.15 -5.70
N GLY A 246 -13.14 1.36 -4.84
CA GLY A 246 -11.83 0.77 -5.07
C GLY A 246 -11.86 -0.23 -6.22
N THR A 247 -12.93 -1.02 -6.32
CA THR A 247 -13.17 -1.92 -7.45
C THR A 247 -13.36 -1.16 -8.77
N SER A 248 -14.13 -0.07 -8.78
CA SER A 248 -14.27 0.78 -9.97
C SER A 248 -12.94 1.42 -10.38
N PHE A 249 -12.15 1.86 -9.41
CA PHE A 249 -10.85 2.46 -9.62
C PHE A 249 -9.85 1.46 -10.22
N LEU A 250 -9.77 0.25 -9.65
CA LEU A 250 -8.96 -0.85 -10.14
C LEU A 250 -9.35 -1.28 -11.55
N ASN A 251 -10.65 -1.36 -11.84
CA ASN A 251 -11.11 -1.61 -13.21
C ASN A 251 -10.60 -0.54 -14.17
N GLY A 252 -10.61 0.73 -13.78
CA GLY A 252 -10.01 1.82 -14.55
C GLY A 252 -8.53 1.59 -14.82
N LEU A 253 -7.75 1.33 -13.77
CA LEU A 253 -6.30 1.11 -13.88
C LEU A 253 -5.95 -0.14 -14.70
N LEU A 254 -6.65 -1.25 -14.50
CA LEU A 254 -6.42 -2.49 -15.25
C LEU A 254 -6.84 -2.36 -16.71
N ARG A 255 -7.90 -1.59 -17.03
CA ARG A 255 -8.26 -1.26 -18.42
C ARG A 255 -7.21 -0.39 -19.08
N THR A 256 -6.69 0.62 -18.37
CA THR A 256 -5.58 1.43 -18.85
C THR A 256 -4.35 0.56 -19.09
N ALA A 257 -3.94 -0.24 -18.11
CA ALA A 257 -2.82 -1.16 -18.23
C ALA A 257 -3.01 -2.13 -19.38
N SER A 258 -4.20 -2.70 -19.55
CA SER A 258 -4.58 -3.55 -20.68
C SER A 258 -4.44 -2.83 -22.03
N THR A 259 -4.93 -1.59 -22.14
CA THR A 259 -4.88 -0.80 -23.37
C THR A 259 -3.45 -0.44 -23.75
N GLU A 260 -2.67 0.06 -22.80
CA GLU A 260 -1.25 0.37 -23.00
C GLU A 260 -0.41 -0.92 -23.18
N SER A 261 -0.94 -2.09 -22.76
CA SER A 261 -0.32 -3.40 -22.96
C SER A 261 -0.69 -4.12 -24.25
N LYS A 262 -1.77 -3.72 -24.94
CA LYS A 262 -2.20 -4.38 -26.20
C LYS A 262 -1.11 -4.40 -27.30
N PRO A 263 -0.33 -3.32 -27.52
CA PRO A 263 0.80 -3.36 -28.45
C PRO A 263 1.89 -4.37 -28.04
N ARG A 264 1.92 -4.78 -26.75
CA ARG A 264 2.87 -5.74 -26.17
C ARG A 264 2.52 -7.17 -26.54
N LEU A 265 1.25 -7.57 -26.32
CA LEU A 265 0.78 -8.94 -26.61
C LEU A 265 0.83 -9.26 -28.10
N GLN A 266 0.52 -8.29 -28.96
CA GLN A 266 0.56 -8.48 -30.42
C GLN A 266 1.99 -8.47 -31.01
N LYS A 267 3.00 -8.01 -30.26
CA LYS A 267 4.40 -7.97 -30.70
C LYS A 267 5.28 -9.09 -30.10
N ASN A 268 4.72 -10.00 -29.31
CA ASN A 268 5.47 -11.13 -28.74
C ASN A 268 5.86 -12.17 -29.81
N LYS A 269 6.86 -11.81 -30.63
CA LYS A 269 7.68 -12.74 -31.43
C LYS A 269 8.92 -13.22 -30.67
N THR A 270 9.06 -12.85 -29.40
CA THR A 270 10.24 -13.15 -28.58
C THR A 270 9.88 -14.01 -27.39
N THR A 271 10.68 -15.05 -27.18
CA THR A 271 10.65 -15.88 -25.98
C THR A 271 11.03 -15.03 -24.77
N LEU A 272 10.14 -14.92 -23.79
CA LEU A 272 10.37 -14.17 -22.56
C LEU A 272 10.18 -15.12 -21.38
N CYS A 273 11.14 -15.14 -20.46
CA CYS A 273 10.99 -15.82 -19.17
C CYS A 273 11.20 -14.78 -18.07
N GLN A 274 10.14 -14.43 -17.36
CA GLN A 274 10.18 -13.53 -16.22
C GLN A 274 9.91 -14.31 -14.94
N PHE A 275 10.77 -14.09 -13.96
CA PHE A 275 10.58 -14.62 -12.62
C PHE A 275 9.96 -13.54 -11.75
N LEU A 276 8.78 -13.85 -11.22
CA LEU A 276 8.06 -13.05 -10.25
C LEU A 276 8.25 -13.72 -8.90
N TRP A 277 8.89 -12.99 -8.00
CA TRP A 277 9.06 -13.37 -6.62
C TRP A 277 8.22 -12.44 -5.77
N SER A 278 7.34 -13.02 -4.95
CA SER A 278 6.51 -12.26 -4.02
C SER A 278 7.04 -12.43 -2.62
N GLU A 279 7.29 -11.33 -1.91
CA GLU A 279 7.62 -11.37 -0.48
C GLU A 279 6.53 -12.02 0.38
N ASN A 280 5.27 -12.04 -0.11
CA ASN A 280 4.15 -12.67 0.58
C ASN A 280 4.09 -14.19 0.44
N HIS A 281 4.79 -14.74 -0.56
CA HIS A 281 4.95 -16.19 -0.78
C HIS A 281 6.42 -16.48 -1.11
N PRO A 282 7.34 -16.31 -0.15
CA PRO A 282 8.78 -16.48 -0.39
C PRO A 282 9.13 -17.90 -0.85
N GLU A 283 8.28 -18.87 -0.53
CA GLU A 283 8.35 -20.27 -0.98
C GLU A 283 7.93 -20.49 -2.44
N ALA A 284 7.31 -19.50 -3.10
CA ALA A 284 6.77 -19.63 -4.45
C ALA A 284 7.46 -18.68 -5.42
N LEU A 285 8.20 -19.25 -6.38
CA LEU A 285 8.72 -18.55 -7.54
C LEU A 285 7.73 -18.75 -8.69
N GLN A 286 7.11 -17.67 -9.17
CA GLN A 286 6.25 -17.73 -10.35
C GLN A 286 7.08 -17.40 -11.59
N ALA A 287 7.11 -18.31 -12.56
CA ALA A 287 7.73 -18.07 -13.86
C ALA A 287 6.62 -17.74 -14.86
N LEU A 288 6.64 -16.52 -15.40
CA LEU A 288 5.86 -16.15 -16.57
C LEU A 288 6.71 -16.44 -17.80
N ILE A 289 6.31 -17.47 -18.57
CA ILE A 289 6.96 -17.86 -19.81
C ILE A 289 6.05 -17.46 -20.96
N SER A 290 6.48 -16.49 -21.77
CA SER A 290 5.83 -16.15 -23.03
C SER A 290 6.56 -16.83 -24.18
N LEU A 291 5.82 -17.63 -24.94
CA LEU A 291 6.30 -18.29 -26.16
C LEU A 291 5.68 -17.60 -27.38
N PRO A 292 6.40 -17.49 -28.51
CA PRO A 292 5.81 -17.05 -29.76
C PRO A 292 4.78 -18.08 -30.28
N GLU A 293 3.86 -17.64 -31.14
CA GLU A 293 2.85 -18.53 -31.77
C GLU A 293 3.48 -19.67 -32.58
N GLU A 294 4.67 -19.46 -33.14
CA GLU A 294 5.41 -20.45 -33.93
C GLU A 294 6.87 -20.51 -33.46
N LEU A 295 7.35 -21.72 -33.17
CA LEU A 295 8.73 -22.01 -32.80
C LEU A 295 9.34 -22.88 -33.90
N SER A 296 10.37 -22.39 -34.57
CA SER A 296 11.14 -23.15 -35.54
C SER A 296 12.50 -23.54 -34.96
N PHE A 297 12.89 -24.80 -35.17
CA PHE A 297 14.18 -25.34 -34.75
C PHE A 297 14.87 -25.92 -35.99
N SER A 298 16.15 -25.62 -36.17
CA SER A 298 16.96 -26.31 -37.18
C SER A 298 17.37 -27.67 -36.64
N ILE A 299 17.01 -28.73 -37.36
CA ILE A 299 17.53 -30.08 -37.08
C ILE A 299 18.75 -30.27 -37.96
N ASP A 300 19.93 -30.07 -37.39
CA ASP A 300 21.17 -30.47 -38.04
C ASP A 300 21.31 -31.99 -37.89
N ILE A 301 21.42 -32.68 -39.02
CA ILE A 301 21.74 -34.10 -39.08
C ILE A 301 23.26 -34.17 -39.24
N GLU A 302 23.96 -34.70 -38.23
CA GLU A 302 25.39 -35.06 -38.33
C GLU A 302 25.65 -36.08 -39.43
#